data_AF-A0A7X8JCI1-F1
#
_entry.id   AF-A0A7X8JCI1-F1
#
_cell.length_a   1.000
_cell.length_b   1.000
_cell.length_c   1.000
_cell.angle_alpha   90.00
_cell.angle_beta   90.00
_cell.angle_gamma   90.00
#
_symmetry.space_group_name_H-M   'P 1'
#
loop_
_entity.id
_entity.type
_entity.pdbx_description
1 polymer ?
#
loop_
_entity_poly.entity_id
_entity_poly.type
_entity_poly.pdbx_seq_one_letter_code
_entity_poly.pdbx_strand_id
1 'polypeptide(L)'
;MSAIYQCLYHLQQKVTSNLNTYTALNYEMLGGILILVMVSPVYLIFNDISDIHLSYSDISYLLLLSTVFTALLYLVMIGVTAKLSAFTENLTLNLEPVYSILWAMVLFNKQKELNGSFYIGVLLVFLSVFLQNRSVKQG
;
A
#
# COMPACT_ATOMS: atom_id res chain seq x y z
N MET A 1 7.41 1.36 6.91
CA MET A 1 6.37 2.41 6.85
C MET A 1 5.61 2.39 8.18
N SER A 2 5.49 3.55 8.83
CA SER A 2 5.14 3.69 10.26
C SER A 2 3.78 3.08 10.64
N ALA A 3 3.71 2.38 11.77
CA ALA A 3 2.47 1.84 12.36
C ALA A 3 1.35 2.89 12.50
N ILE A 4 1.74 4.17 12.61
CA ILE A 4 0.81 5.31 12.66
C ILE A 4 0.00 5.42 11.36
N TYR A 5 0.62 5.21 10.19
CA TYR A 5 -0.09 5.25 8.91
C TYR A 5 -1.10 4.12 8.77
N GLN A 6 -0.72 2.91 9.18
CA GLN A 6 -1.63 1.75 9.15
C GLN A 6 -2.83 1.95 10.08
N CYS A 7 -2.60 2.53 11.26
CA CYS A 7 -3.67 2.87 12.21
C CYS A 7 -4.63 3.92 11.64
N LEU A 8 -4.10 4.98 11.02
CA LEU A 8 -4.91 6.01 10.36
C LEU A 8 -5.76 5.44 9.23
N TYR A 9 -5.18 4.56 8.41
CA TYR A 9 -5.90 3.90 7.31
C TYR A 9 -7.04 3.03 7.81
N HIS A 10 -6.82 2.24 8.87
CA HIS A 10 -7.89 1.45 9.50
C HIS A 10 -9.00 2.32 10.11
N LEU A 11 -8.64 3.43 10.77
CA LEU A 11 -9.62 4.39 11.28
C LEU A 11 -10.46 4.98 10.14
N GLN A 12 -9.81 5.32 9.03
CA GLN A 12 -10.48 5.84 7.85
C GLN A 12 -11.45 4.82 7.24
N GLN A 13 -11.05 3.56 7.12
CA GLN A 13 -11.95 2.50 6.65
C GLN A 13 -13.17 2.33 7.57
N LYS A 14 -12.98 2.46 8.89
CA LYS A 14 -14.07 2.39 9.86
C LYS A 14 -15.06 3.56 9.75
N VAL A 15 -14.58 4.77 9.46
CA VAL A 15 -15.45 5.95 9.23
C VAL A 15 -16.18 5.83 7.90
N THR A 16 -15.50 5.32 6.88
CA THR A 16 -16.01 5.20 5.50
C THR A 16 -16.88 3.95 5.28
N SER A 17 -16.92 3.00 6.21
CA SER A 17 -17.64 1.72 6.04
C SER A 17 -19.15 1.85 5.81
N ASN A 18 -19.76 2.96 6.24
CA ASN A 18 -21.19 3.24 6.09
C ASN A 18 -21.53 4.02 4.80
N LEU A 19 -20.51 4.46 4.06
CA LEU A 19 -20.66 5.19 2.80
C LEU A 19 -20.42 4.25 1.62
N ASN A 20 -21.01 4.57 0.48
CA ASN A 20 -20.67 3.87 -0.76
C ASN A 20 -19.18 4.12 -1.08
N THR A 21 -18.41 3.07 -1.33
CA THR A 21 -16.97 3.16 -1.62
C THR A 21 -16.66 4.17 -2.73
N TYR A 22 -17.53 4.27 -3.74
CA TYR A 22 -17.40 5.24 -4.81
C TYR A 22 -17.56 6.69 -4.35
N THR A 23 -18.51 6.98 -3.44
CA THR A 23 -18.70 8.34 -2.94
C THR A 23 -17.56 8.75 -2.04
N ALA A 24 -17.04 7.83 -1.23
CA ALA A 24 -15.89 8.08 -0.37
C ALA A 24 -14.61 8.36 -1.16
N LEU A 25 -14.34 7.56 -2.20
CA LEU A 25 -13.22 7.77 -3.11
C LEU A 25 -13.29 9.15 -3.79
N ASN A 26 -14.48 9.57 -4.23
CA ASN A 26 -14.67 10.89 -4.82
C ASN A 26 -14.33 12.01 -3.83
N TYR A 27 -14.76 11.89 -2.56
CA TYR A 27 -14.41 12.89 -1.54
C TYR A 27 -12.92 12.91 -1.20
N GLU A 28 -12.26 11.75 -1.11
CA GLU A 28 -10.81 11.68 -0.89
C GLU A 28 -10.02 12.32 -2.04
N MET A 29 -10.39 12.01 -3.28
CA MET A 29 -9.71 12.55 -4.45
C MET A 29 -9.90 14.08 -4.55
N LEU A 30 -11.11 14.58 -4.28
CA LEU A 30 -11.38 16.02 -4.24
C LEU A 30 -10.62 16.72 -3.11
N GLY A 31 -10.59 16.13 -1.92
CA GLY A 31 -9.80 16.63 -0.80
C GLY A 31 -8.31 16.65 -1.10
N GLY A 32 -7.79 15.59 -1.73
CA GLY A 32 -6.41 15.50 -2.17
C GLY A 32 -6.04 16.60 -3.16
N ILE A 33 -6.90 16.89 -4.14
CA ILE A 33 -6.70 18.00 -5.09
C ILE A 33 -6.68 19.33 -4.35
N LEU A 34 -7.63 19.59 -3.46
CA LEU A 34 -7.70 20.85 -2.70
C LEU A 34 -6.44 21.08 -1.86
N ILE A 35 -5.99 20.05 -1.14
CA ILE A 35 -4.77 20.12 -0.32
C ILE A 35 -3.54 20.32 -1.20
N LEU A 36 -3.41 19.58 -2.30
CA LEU A 36 -2.30 19.73 -3.25
C LEU A 36 -2.24 21.14 -3.83
N VAL A 37 -3.37 21.69 -4.27
CA VAL A 37 -3.45 23.05 -4.79
C VAL A 37 -3.04 24.06 -3.71
N MET A 38 -3.49 23.89 -2.48
CA MET A 38 -3.15 24.78 -1.35
C MET A 38 -1.68 24.70 -0.95
N VAL A 39 -1.05 23.53 -1.02
CA VAL A 39 0.36 23.31 -0.66
C VAL A 39 1.31 23.66 -1.81
N SER A 40 0.87 23.55 -3.07
CA SER A 40 1.68 23.84 -4.26
C SER A 40 2.37 25.22 -4.26
N PRO A 41 1.74 26.36 -3.88
CA PRO A 41 2.43 27.64 -3.85
C PRO A 41 3.53 27.69 -2.79
N VAL A 42 3.35 26.99 -1.65
CA VAL A 42 4.37 26.90 -0.61
C VAL A 42 5.60 26.20 -1.17
N TYR A 43 5.42 25.10 -1.90
CA TYR A 43 6.53 24.37 -2.53
C TYR A 43 7.30 25.20 -3.55
N LEU A 44 6.60 25.99 -4.39
CA LEU A 44 7.24 26.84 -5.40
C LEU A 44 8.10 27.94 -4.77
N ILE A 45 7.61 28.56 -3.70
CA ILE A 45 8.35 29.61 -2.96
C ILE A 45 9.64 29.06 -2.33
N PHE A 46 9.61 27.85 -1.76
CA PHE A 46 10.80 27.26 -1.13
C PHE A 46 11.91 26.86 -2.12
N ASN A 47 11.54 26.48 -3.35
CA ASN A 47 12.49 25.99 -4.35
C ASN A 47 12.84 27.03 -5.43
N ASP A 48 12.30 28.25 -5.31
CA ASP A 48 12.50 29.36 -6.25
C ASP A 48 12.15 28.98 -7.71
N ILE A 49 11.11 28.15 -7.86
CA ILE A 49 10.63 27.66 -9.16
C ILE A 49 9.52 28.61 -9.63
N SER A 50 9.81 29.39 -10.68
CA SER A 50 8.90 30.41 -11.19
C SER A 50 7.74 29.85 -12.02
N ASP A 51 7.95 28.70 -12.68
CA ASP A 51 6.95 28.10 -13.58
C ASP A 51 6.91 26.58 -13.46
N ILE A 52 5.69 26.04 -13.42
CA ILE A 52 5.44 24.60 -13.54
C ILE A 52 5.29 24.29 -15.03
N HIS A 53 6.32 23.71 -15.64
CA HIS A 53 6.28 23.29 -17.03
C HIS A 53 5.67 21.88 -17.14
N LEU A 54 4.38 21.77 -17.45
CA LEU A 54 3.74 20.48 -17.77
C LEU A 54 3.68 20.29 -19.29
N SER A 55 4.31 19.23 -19.79
CA SER A 55 4.12 18.78 -21.17
C SER A 55 2.80 18.02 -21.31
N TYR A 56 2.24 17.98 -22.52
CA TYR A 56 1.08 17.13 -22.85
C TYR A 56 1.34 15.66 -22.54
N SER A 57 2.59 15.20 -22.67
CA SER A 57 2.98 13.85 -22.29
C SER A 57 2.83 13.62 -20.78
N ASP A 58 3.22 14.59 -19.96
CA ASP A 58 3.16 14.48 -18.49
C ASP A 58 1.70 14.41 -18.02
N ILE A 59 0.82 15.20 -18.64
CA ILE A 59 -0.63 15.16 -18.37
C ILE A 59 -1.19 13.76 -18.70
N SER A 60 -0.78 13.17 -19.84
CA SER A 60 -1.25 11.85 -20.22
C SER A 60 -0.78 10.75 -19.26
N TYR A 61 0.48 10.81 -18.81
CA TYR A 61 1.02 9.89 -17.81
C TYR A 61 0.35 10.07 -16.44
N LEU A 62 0.13 11.32 -16.01
CA LEU A 62 -0.56 11.61 -14.75
C LEU A 62 -2.01 11.11 -14.77
N LEU A 63 -2.73 11.28 -15.88
CA LEU A 63 -4.09 10.75 -16.03
C LEU A 63 -4.10 9.23 -15.97
N LEU A 64 -3.21 8.56 -16.71
CA LEU A 64 -3.12 7.11 -16.72
C LEU A 64 -2.74 6.57 -15.34
N LEU A 65 -1.74 7.17 -14.70
CA LEU A 65 -1.29 6.77 -13.37
C LEU A 65 -2.37 6.99 -12.31
N SER A 66 -2.95 8.18 -12.25
CA SER A 66 -3.98 8.53 -11.26
C SER A 66 -5.25 7.68 -11.40
N THR A 67 -5.67 7.38 -12.62
CA THR A 67 -6.88 6.58 -12.84
C THR A 67 -6.61 5.09 -12.66
N VAL A 68 -5.67 4.53 -13.44
CA VAL A 68 -5.43 3.09 -13.47
C VAL A 68 -4.69 2.65 -12.22
N PHE A 69 -3.60 3.33 -11.87
CA PHE A 69 -2.74 2.90 -10.78
C PHE A 69 -3.17 3.39 -9.40
N THR A 70 -4.01 4.43 -9.32
CA THR A 70 -4.54 4.91 -8.04
C THR A 70 -6.02 4.55 -7.88
N ALA A 71 -6.92 5.11 -8.68
CA ALA A 71 -8.36 4.95 -8.46
C ALA A 71 -8.85 3.50 -8.62
N LEU A 72 -8.48 2.81 -9.71
CA LEU A 72 -8.87 1.41 -9.93
C LEU A 72 -8.22 0.47 -8.92
N LEU A 73 -6.91 0.59 -8.70
CA LEU A 73 -6.19 -0.22 -7.74
C LEU A 73 -6.70 -0.02 -6.30
N TYR A 74 -7.10 1.19 -5.92
CA TYR A 74 -7.71 1.46 -4.63
C TYR A 74 -9.07 0.77 -4.46
N LEU A 75 -9.94 0.81 -5.48
CA LEU A 75 -11.21 0.08 -5.47
C LEU A 75 -11.00 -1.43 -5.31
N VAL A 76 -10.03 -1.99 -6.04
CA VAL A 76 -9.65 -3.40 -5.90
C VAL A 76 -9.10 -3.68 -4.51
N MET A 77 -8.24 -2.81 -3.98
CA MET A 77 -7.62 -2.95 -2.66
C MET A 77 -8.68 -3.00 -1.55
N ILE A 78 -9.64 -2.08 -1.55
CA ILE A 78 -10.76 -2.10 -0.59
C ILE A 78 -11.55 -3.42 -0.69
N GLY A 79 -11.81 -3.89 -1.92
CA GLY A 79 -12.49 -5.16 -2.15
C GLY A 79 -11.72 -6.37 -1.63
N VAL A 80 -10.38 -6.30 -1.60
CA VAL A 80 -9.50 -7.33 -1.04
C VAL A 80 -9.47 -7.24 0.48
N THR A 81 -9.21 -6.07 1.07
CA THR A 81 -9.15 -5.90 2.53
C THR A 81 -10.49 -6.19 3.21
N ALA A 82 -11.62 -5.97 2.53
CA ALA A 82 -12.94 -6.37 3.05
C ALA A 82 -13.12 -7.89 3.19
N LYS A 83 -12.33 -8.71 2.48
CA LYS A 83 -12.40 -10.17 2.50
C LYS A 83 -11.29 -10.82 3.33
N LEU A 84 -10.25 -10.06 3.70
CA LEU A 84 -9.14 -10.54 4.50
C LEU A 84 -9.47 -10.41 5.99
N SER A 85 -9.24 -11.48 6.74
CA SER A 85 -9.34 -11.41 8.20
C SER A 85 -8.08 -10.75 8.79
N ALA A 86 -8.20 -10.24 10.02
CA ALA A 86 -7.08 -9.70 10.79
C ALA A 86 -5.89 -10.67 10.90
N PHE A 87 -6.15 -11.99 10.76
CA PHE A 87 -5.12 -13.01 10.70
C PHE A 87 -4.34 -12.98 9.38
N THR A 88 -5.03 -12.97 8.23
CA THR A 88 -4.35 -12.93 6.92
C THR A 88 -3.62 -11.61 6.70
N GLU A 89 -4.11 -10.52 7.29
CA GLU A 89 -3.43 -9.23 7.28
C GLU A 89 -2.10 -9.27 8.06
N ASN A 90 -2.13 -9.74 9.31
CA ASN A 90 -0.93 -9.88 10.13
C ASN A 90 0.08 -10.88 9.51
N LEU A 91 -0.44 -11.93 8.86
CA LEU A 91 0.38 -12.83 8.07
C LEU A 91 1.09 -12.14 6.91
N THR A 92 0.34 -11.37 6.12
CA THR A 92 0.88 -10.69 4.93
C THR A 92 1.97 -9.69 5.31
N LEU A 93 1.80 -8.98 6.44
CA LEU A 93 2.82 -8.10 7.00
C LEU A 93 4.11 -8.86 7.38
N ASN A 94 3.98 -10.04 8.00
CA ASN A 94 5.15 -10.88 8.33
C ASN A 94 5.82 -11.49 7.08
N LEU A 95 5.07 -11.67 5.99
CA LEU A 95 5.60 -12.13 4.70
C LEU A 95 6.19 -11.01 3.84
N GLU A 96 5.91 -9.75 4.16
CA GLU A 96 6.40 -8.56 3.44
C GLU A 96 7.91 -8.56 3.18
N PRO A 97 8.76 -8.69 4.21
CA PRO A 97 10.20 -8.76 4.00
C PRO A 97 10.62 -10.03 3.26
N VAL A 98 9.94 -11.16 3.49
CA VAL A 98 10.31 -12.46 2.90
C VAL A 98 10.11 -12.46 1.38
N TYR A 99 8.93 -12.04 0.89
CA TYR A 99 8.69 -12.00 -0.54
C TYR A 99 9.55 -10.95 -1.24
N SER A 100 9.84 -9.83 -0.56
CA SER A 100 10.69 -8.77 -1.09
C SER A 100 12.12 -9.27 -1.32
N ILE A 101 12.64 -10.06 -0.38
CA ILE A 101 13.95 -10.70 -0.49
C ILE A 101 13.94 -11.75 -1.61
N LEU A 102 12.87 -12.55 -1.76
CA LEU A 102 12.72 -13.49 -2.88
C LEU A 102 12.73 -12.78 -4.25
N TRP A 103 11.99 -11.68 -4.39
CA TRP A 103 12.00 -10.88 -5.61
C TRP A 103 13.38 -10.28 -5.91
N ALA A 104 14.07 -9.78 -4.88
CA ALA A 104 15.45 -9.32 -5.02
C ALA A 104 16.39 -10.45 -5.48
N MET A 105 16.21 -11.70 -5.00
CA MET A 105 17.01 -12.84 -5.48
C MET A 105 16.78 -13.14 -6.96
N VAL A 106 15.52 -13.11 -7.42
CA VAL A 106 15.16 -13.39 -8.82
C VAL A 106 15.76 -12.33 -9.75
N LEU A 107 15.70 -11.05 -9.35
CA LEU A 107 16.19 -9.94 -10.17
C LEU A 107 17.72 -9.78 -10.15
N PHE A 108 18.37 -9.98 -9.00
CA PHE A 108 19.81 -9.75 -8.83
C PHE A 108 20.66 -11.03 -8.91
N ASN A 109 20.05 -12.21 -9.01
CA ASN A 109 20.68 -13.52 -9.13
C ASN A 109 21.77 -13.82 -8.08
N LYS A 110 21.72 -13.12 -6.93
CA LYS A 110 22.66 -13.21 -5.80
C LYS A 110 22.28 -14.29 -4.79
N GLN A 111 21.88 -15.47 -5.26
CA GLN A 111 21.40 -16.57 -4.42
C GLN A 111 22.48 -17.08 -3.43
N LYS A 112 23.76 -16.79 -3.68
CA LYS A 112 24.91 -17.30 -2.92
C LYS A 112 25.29 -16.50 -1.66
N GLU A 113 24.71 -15.32 -1.44
CA GLU A 113 25.03 -14.48 -0.25
C GLU A 113 24.08 -14.71 0.94
N LEU A 114 23.10 -15.60 0.80
CA LEU A 114 22.10 -15.84 1.84
C LEU A 114 22.55 -16.93 2.81
N ASN A 115 22.65 -16.55 4.07
CA ASN A 115 23.02 -17.45 5.17
C ASN A 115 21.91 -18.47 5.48
N GLY A 116 22.28 -19.64 5.99
CA GLY A 116 21.33 -20.69 6.40
C GLY A 116 20.26 -20.21 7.41
N SER A 117 20.58 -19.19 8.20
CA SER A 117 19.64 -18.52 9.12
C SER A 117 18.45 -17.87 8.41
N PHE A 118 18.59 -17.44 7.15
CA PHE A 118 17.48 -16.89 6.36
C PHE A 118 16.41 -17.94 6.09
N TYR A 119 16.81 -19.14 5.67
CA TYR A 119 15.88 -20.24 5.40
C TYR A 119 15.13 -20.68 6.66
N ILE A 120 15.78 -20.64 7.83
CA ILE A 120 15.16 -20.92 9.12
C ILE A 120 14.11 -19.83 9.45
N GLY A 121 14.42 -18.56 9.20
CA GLY A 121 13.47 -17.45 9.37
C GLY A 121 12.21 -17.61 8.51
N VAL A 122 12.38 -17.94 7.22
CA VAL A 122 11.26 -18.23 6.31
C VAL A 122 10.42 -19.39 6.83
N LEU A 123 11.06 -20.48 7.25
CA LEU A 123 10.39 -21.67 7.79
C LEU A 123 9.59 -21.36 9.07
N LEU A 124 10.13 -20.53 9.97
CA LEU A 124 9.43 -20.09 11.19
C LEU A 124 8.20 -19.24 10.88
N VAL A 125 8.28 -18.32 9.89
CA VAL A 125 7.12 -17.55 9.44
C VAL A 125 6.04 -18.50 8.93
N PHE A 126 6.38 -19.47 8.06
CA PHE A 126 5.44 -20.48 7.55
C PHE A 126 4.80 -21.33 8.67
N LEU A 127 5.57 -21.73 9.68
CA LEU A 127 5.09 -22.48 10.84
C LEU A 127 4.10 -21.67 11.69
N SER A 128 4.40 -20.38 11.93
CA SER A 128 3.52 -19.47 12.64
C SER A 128 2.13 -19.42 11.97
N VAL A 129 2.09 -19.34 10.63
CA VAL A 129 0.83 -19.36 9.86
C VAL A 129 0.06 -20.65 10.06
N PHE A 130 0.75 -21.78 9.95
CA PHE A 130 0.12 -23.09 9.97
C PHE A 130 -0.51 -23.36 11.34
N LEU A 131 0.17 -22.96 12.42
CA LEU A 131 -0.34 -23.05 13.79
C LEU A 131 -1.51 -22.11 14.02
N GLN A 132 -1.43 -20.87 13.56
CA GLN A 132 -2.48 -19.87 13.78
C GLN A 132 -3.76 -20.17 12.98
N ASN A 133 -3.66 -20.72 11.76
CA ASN A 133 -4.81 -21.20 10.98
C ASN A 133 -5.56 -22.36 11.68
N ARG A 134 -4.83 -23.27 12.36
CA ARG A 134 -5.47 -24.34 13.14
C ARG A 134 -6.21 -23.83 14.38
N SER A 135 -5.74 -22.75 15.01
CA SER A 135 -6.38 -22.15 16.18
C SER A 135 -7.70 -21.45 15.86
N VAL A 136 -7.83 -20.85 14.66
CA VAL A 136 -9.05 -20.12 14.26
C VAL A 136 -10.19 -21.06 13.84
N LYS A 137 -9.89 -22.29 13.40
CA LYS A 137 -10.91 -23.30 13.03
C LYS A 137 -11.60 -23.99 14.23
N GLN A 138 -11.24 -23.67 15.47
CA GLN A 138 -11.77 -24.33 16.68
C GLN A 138 -12.66 -23.43 17.57
N GLY A 139 -13.00 -22.22 17.12
CA GLY A 139 -14.00 -21.34 17.75
C GLY A 139 -15.11 -20.99 16.77
#